data_AF-A0A4Q3Y0U4-F1
#
_entry.id   AF-A0A4Q3Y0U4-F1
#
_cell.length_a   1.000
_cell.length_b   1.000
_cell.length_c   1.000
_cell.angle_alpha   90.00
_cell.angle_beta   90.00
_cell.angle_gamma   90.00
#
_symmetry.space_group_name_H-M   'P 1'
#
loop_
_entity.id
_entity.type
_entity.pdbx_description
1 polymer ?
#
loop_
_entity_poly.entity_id
_entity_poly.type
_entity_poly.pdbx_seq_one_letter_code
_entity_poly.pdbx_strand_id
1 'polypeptide(L)'
;MERAIKRQAVAEWRDLQILSAAALINLAGVHARAAFEERLVDDALREALFNPSEWATGQIDTILRHALKPEIKAFWEGAAEDLALIDPSLSPIGEALKREDALALPDDDEPEPEDEQKALLETDAAKPAESAQPRGLGWISRFGGRVATGATGLATTATAAVNTVSPDRLKLTTRLRSAAGQRVDEAWMGQGAEPAAVLAQMIALIDEAAYSARTGLS
;
A
#
# COMPACT_ATOMS: atom_id res chain seq x y z
N MET A 1 -38.22 5.36 -0.38
CA MET A 1 -37.30 6.09 -1.26
C MET A 1 -35.94 6.29 -0.59
N GLU A 2 -35.89 6.81 0.63
CA GLU A 2 -34.65 7.00 1.41
C GLU A 2 -33.78 5.74 1.56
N ARG A 3 -34.38 4.57 1.85
CA ARG A 3 -33.63 3.30 1.96
C ARG A 3 -32.96 2.86 0.66
N ALA A 4 -33.63 3.08 -0.48
CA ALA A 4 -33.05 2.74 -1.79
C ALA A 4 -31.85 3.64 -2.09
N ILE A 5 -31.91 4.91 -1.71
CA ILE A 5 -30.80 5.87 -1.83
C ILE A 5 -29.62 5.44 -0.95
N LYS A 6 -29.84 5.05 0.31
CA LYS A 6 -28.78 4.58 1.20
C LYS A 6 -28.10 3.30 0.68
N ARG A 7 -28.87 2.35 0.16
CA ARG A 7 -28.32 1.12 -0.46
C ARG A 7 -27.49 1.43 -1.72
N GLN A 8 -27.92 2.39 -2.52
CA GLN A 8 -27.17 2.86 -3.67
C GLN A 8 -25.86 3.53 -3.23
N ALA A 9 -25.89 4.38 -2.19
CA ALA A 9 -24.71 5.00 -1.63
C ALA A 9 -23.69 3.97 -1.10
N VAL A 10 -24.15 2.86 -0.49
CA VAL A 10 -23.26 1.77 -0.08
C VAL A 10 -22.61 1.06 -1.29
N ALA A 11 -23.33 0.90 -2.40
CA ALA A 11 -22.76 0.34 -3.63
C ALA A 11 -21.69 1.26 -4.23
N GLU A 12 -21.95 2.56 -4.27
CA GLU A 12 -20.98 3.56 -4.72
C GLU A 12 -19.76 3.62 -3.79
N TRP A 13 -19.97 3.56 -2.48
CA TRP A 13 -18.90 3.46 -1.50
C TRP A 13 -18.01 2.24 -1.76
N ARG A 14 -18.60 1.06 -1.95
CA ARG A 14 -17.86 -0.19 -2.24
C ARG A 14 -16.95 -0.01 -3.46
N ASP A 15 -17.51 0.45 -4.57
CA ASP A 15 -16.76 0.58 -5.82
C ASP A 15 -15.62 1.62 -5.68
N LEU A 16 -15.86 2.71 -4.96
CA LEU A 16 -14.82 3.70 -4.63
C LEU A 16 -13.71 3.10 -3.76
N GLN A 17 -14.05 2.36 -2.71
CA GLN A 17 -13.03 1.75 -1.83
C GLN A 17 -12.19 0.71 -2.57
N ILE A 18 -12.77 -0.08 -3.48
CA ILE A 18 -12.02 -1.04 -4.31
C ILE A 18 -11.01 -0.30 -5.20
N LEU A 19 -11.43 0.78 -5.87
CA LEU A 19 -10.54 1.59 -6.70
C LEU A 19 -9.42 2.25 -5.86
N SER A 20 -9.76 2.74 -4.67
CA SER A 20 -8.79 3.34 -3.75
C SER A 20 -7.78 2.32 -3.20
N ALA A 21 -8.22 1.11 -2.84
CA ALA A 21 -7.32 0.03 -2.42
C ALA A 21 -6.35 -0.36 -3.54
N ALA A 22 -6.86 -0.49 -4.77
CA ALA A 22 -6.01 -0.78 -5.93
C ALA A 22 -5.00 0.35 -6.21
N ALA A 23 -5.43 1.61 -6.12
CA ALA A 23 -4.53 2.76 -6.30
C ALA A 23 -3.44 2.80 -5.21
N LEU A 24 -3.80 2.54 -3.95
CA LEU A 24 -2.87 2.50 -2.82
C LEU A 24 -1.76 1.47 -3.05
N ILE A 25 -2.12 0.23 -3.35
CA ILE A 25 -1.13 -0.85 -3.53
C ILE A 25 -0.31 -0.63 -4.80
N ASN A 26 -0.91 -0.18 -5.90
CA ASN A 26 -0.18 0.12 -7.13
C ASN A 26 0.88 1.22 -6.91
N LEU A 27 0.51 2.29 -6.22
CA LEU A 27 1.42 3.39 -5.93
C LEU A 27 2.58 2.92 -5.04
N ALA A 28 2.27 2.17 -3.98
CA ALA A 28 3.29 1.56 -3.13
C ALA A 28 4.20 0.60 -3.90
N GLY A 29 3.67 -0.20 -4.81
CA GLY A 29 4.44 -1.10 -5.68
C GLY A 29 5.44 -0.36 -6.57
N VAL A 30 5.04 0.78 -7.14
CA VAL A 30 5.95 1.63 -7.93
C VAL A 30 7.07 2.20 -7.05
N HIS A 31 6.74 2.73 -5.87
CA HIS A 31 7.73 3.30 -4.96
C HIS A 31 8.67 2.24 -4.38
N ALA A 32 8.14 1.06 -4.04
CA ALA A 32 8.94 -0.03 -3.51
C ALA A 32 9.95 -0.54 -4.53
N ARG A 33 9.56 -0.64 -5.81
CA ARG A 33 10.50 -0.98 -6.90
C ARG A 33 11.60 0.07 -7.04
N ALA A 34 11.28 1.36 -6.93
CA ALA A 34 12.28 2.42 -6.99
C ALA A 34 13.24 2.36 -5.78
N ALA A 35 12.73 2.21 -4.56
CA ALA A 35 13.53 2.06 -3.34
C ALA A 35 14.40 0.79 -3.38
N PHE A 36 13.89 -0.30 -3.97
CA PHE A 36 14.65 -1.53 -4.18
C PHE A 36 15.84 -1.31 -5.11
N GLU A 37 15.70 -0.53 -6.20
CA GLU A 37 16.83 -0.19 -7.08
C GLU A 37 17.94 0.58 -6.35
N GLU A 38 17.56 1.49 -5.46
CA GLU A 38 18.53 2.26 -4.64
C GLU A 38 19.31 1.36 -3.69
N ARG A 39 18.71 0.25 -3.23
CA ARG A 39 19.36 -0.77 -2.38
C ARG A 39 20.27 -1.72 -3.15
N LEU A 40 20.26 -1.75 -4.49
CA LEU A 40 21.13 -2.62 -5.31
C LEU A 40 22.58 -2.11 -5.40
N VAL A 41 23.21 -1.88 -4.24
CA VAL A 41 24.62 -1.48 -4.08
C VAL A 41 25.50 -2.73 -3.88
N ASP A 42 26.83 -2.59 -4.02
CA ASP A 42 27.81 -3.69 -4.08
C ASP A 42 27.72 -4.71 -2.94
N ASP A 43 27.42 -4.28 -1.71
CA ASP A 43 27.31 -5.19 -0.56
C ASP A 43 26.02 -6.02 -0.60
N ALA A 44 24.89 -5.42 -0.98
CA ALA A 44 23.61 -6.12 -1.19
C ALA A 44 23.71 -7.17 -2.31
N LEU A 45 24.46 -6.87 -3.38
CA LEU A 45 24.71 -7.81 -4.47
C LEU A 45 25.50 -9.04 -4.01
N ARG A 46 26.36 -8.92 -2.99
CA ARG A 46 27.14 -10.05 -2.46
C ARG A 46 26.26 -11.02 -1.70
N GLU A 47 25.31 -10.53 -0.91
CA GLU A 47 24.35 -11.35 -0.17
C GLU A 47 23.40 -12.08 -1.12
N ALA A 48 22.93 -11.39 -2.15
CA ALA A 48 22.02 -11.93 -3.15
C ALA A 48 22.64 -13.01 -4.06
N LEU A 49 23.96 -13.26 -4.02
CA LEU A 49 24.62 -14.24 -4.90
C LEU A 49 24.15 -15.68 -4.66
N PHE A 50 23.83 -16.03 -3.41
CA PHE A 50 23.55 -17.41 -3.01
C PHE A 50 22.08 -17.79 -3.21
N ASN A 51 21.15 -16.86 -2.94
CA ASN A 51 19.73 -17.01 -3.27
C ASN A 51 19.11 -15.68 -3.76
N PRO A 52 19.28 -15.34 -5.05
CA PRO A 52 18.86 -14.05 -5.59
C PRO A 52 17.35 -13.79 -5.46
N SER A 53 16.54 -14.82 -5.71
CA SER A 53 15.08 -14.69 -5.73
C SER A 53 14.52 -14.48 -4.33
N GLU A 54 14.95 -15.29 -3.36
CA GLU A 54 14.51 -15.18 -1.96
C GLU A 54 14.95 -13.86 -1.33
N TRP A 55 16.19 -13.43 -1.59
CA TRP A 55 16.68 -12.14 -1.11
C TRP A 55 15.86 -10.98 -1.71
N ALA A 56 15.58 -11.01 -3.02
CA ALA A 56 14.79 -9.97 -3.66
C ALA A 56 13.34 -9.93 -3.17
N THR A 57 12.72 -11.09 -2.93
CA THR A 57 11.34 -11.19 -2.43
C THR A 57 11.24 -10.68 -0.99
N GLY A 58 12.16 -11.05 -0.11
CA GLY A 58 12.16 -10.57 1.28
C GLY A 58 12.37 -9.06 1.36
N GLN A 59 13.32 -8.52 0.59
CA GLN A 59 13.58 -7.08 0.56
C GLN A 59 12.38 -6.27 0.06
N ILE A 60 11.73 -6.70 -1.04
CA ILE A 60 10.57 -5.97 -1.57
C ILE A 60 9.37 -6.06 -0.61
N ASP A 61 9.18 -7.19 0.06
CA ASP A 61 8.11 -7.36 1.04
C ASP A 61 8.34 -6.50 2.28
N THR A 62 9.58 -6.40 2.78
CA THR A 62 9.94 -5.49 3.89
C THR A 62 9.67 -4.02 3.52
N ILE A 63 10.08 -3.59 2.32
CA ILE A 63 9.84 -2.21 1.85
C ILE A 63 8.33 -1.93 1.75
N LEU A 64 7.56 -2.85 1.16
CA LEU A 64 6.12 -2.71 1.01
C LEU A 64 5.39 -2.71 2.35
N ARG A 65 5.76 -3.59 3.27
CA ARG A 65 5.15 -3.63 4.62
C ARG A 65 5.36 -2.32 5.36
N HIS A 66 6.58 -1.80 5.36
CA HIS A 66 6.89 -0.51 6.00
C HIS A 66 6.07 0.63 5.42
N ALA A 67 5.94 0.68 4.09
CA ALA A 67 5.18 1.72 3.42
C ALA A 67 3.66 1.57 3.61
N LEU A 68 3.13 0.34 3.52
CA LEU A 68 1.69 0.10 3.44
C LEU A 68 1.02 -0.09 4.80
N LYS A 69 1.70 -0.61 5.83
CA LYS A 69 1.07 -0.87 7.14
C LYS A 69 0.37 0.37 7.73
N PRO A 70 0.99 1.56 7.80
CA PRO A 70 0.30 2.76 8.29
C PRO A 70 -0.80 3.25 7.32
N GLU A 71 -0.58 3.16 6.01
CA GLU A 71 -1.53 3.62 5.00
C GLU A 71 -2.79 2.76 4.93
N ILE A 72 -2.65 1.43 5.08
CA ILE A 72 -3.77 0.47 5.16
C ILE A 72 -4.63 0.79 6.39
N LYS A 73 -4.00 1.10 7.54
CA LYS A 73 -4.73 1.51 8.74
C LYS A 73 -5.53 2.79 8.49
N ALA A 74 -4.89 3.83 7.94
CA ALA A 74 -5.56 5.09 7.60
C ALA A 74 -6.68 4.89 6.56
N PHE A 75 -6.47 3.98 5.61
CA PHE A 75 -7.48 3.60 4.62
C PHE A 75 -8.73 3.02 5.29
N TRP A 76 -8.59 2.06 6.21
CA TRP A 76 -9.73 1.47 6.91
C TRP A 76 -10.44 2.45 7.83
N GLU A 77 -9.70 3.34 8.49
CA GLU A 77 -10.28 4.43 9.28
C GLU A 77 -11.16 5.33 8.41
N GLY A 78 -10.65 5.76 7.25
CA GLY A 78 -11.41 6.57 6.29
C GLY A 78 -12.63 5.85 5.72
N ALA A 79 -12.48 4.57 5.34
CA ALA A 79 -13.57 3.77 4.81
C ALA A 79 -14.71 3.60 5.84
N ALA A 80 -14.37 3.42 7.11
CA ALA A 80 -15.32 3.33 8.22
C ALA A 80 -16.04 4.65 8.48
N GLU A 81 -15.33 5.78 8.46
CA GLU A 81 -15.91 7.12 8.55
C GLU A 81 -16.95 7.34 7.44
N ASP A 82 -16.62 6.97 6.20
CA ASP A 82 -17.50 7.14 5.05
C ASP A 82 -18.79 6.31 5.18
N LEU A 83 -18.74 5.09 5.72
CA LEU A 83 -19.94 4.29 6.01
C LEU A 83 -20.86 4.95 7.03
N ALA A 84 -20.29 5.50 8.11
CA ALA A 84 -21.06 6.19 9.15
C ALA A 84 -21.72 7.48 8.63
N LEU A 85 -21.13 8.13 7.61
CA LEU A 85 -21.72 9.28 6.93
C LEU A 85 -22.93 8.90 6.06
N ILE A 86 -22.97 7.69 5.50
CA ILE A 86 -24.14 7.21 4.74
C ILE A 86 -25.33 6.98 5.69
N ASP A 87 -25.10 6.23 6.78
CA ASP A 87 -26.07 6.04 7.84
C ASP A 87 -25.35 5.73 9.17
N PRO A 88 -25.62 6.46 10.26
CA PRO A 88 -24.96 6.24 11.55
C PRO A 88 -25.11 4.82 12.11
N SER A 89 -26.18 4.10 11.73
CA SER A 89 -26.40 2.70 12.13
C SER A 89 -25.36 1.73 11.55
N LEU A 90 -24.60 2.13 10.53
CA LEU A 90 -23.53 1.34 9.91
C LEU A 90 -22.19 1.45 10.66
N SER A 91 -22.09 2.30 11.68
CA SER A 91 -20.86 2.48 12.46
C SER A 91 -20.26 1.16 12.98
N PRO A 92 -21.03 0.18 13.51
CA PRO A 92 -20.47 -1.09 13.94
C PRO A 92 -19.77 -1.89 12.83
N ILE A 93 -20.25 -1.78 11.58
CA ILE A 93 -19.63 -2.42 10.42
C ILE A 93 -18.31 -1.71 10.07
N GLY A 94 -18.30 -0.37 10.13
CA GLY A 94 -17.09 0.42 9.97
C GLY A 94 -16.02 0.08 11.02
N GLU A 95 -16.40 -0.06 12.29
CA GLU A 95 -15.45 -0.46 13.34
C GLU A 95 -14.88 -1.87 13.12
N ALA A 96 -15.67 -2.80 12.58
CA ALA A 96 -15.20 -4.15 12.26
C ALA A 96 -14.13 -4.18 11.14
N LEU A 97 -14.14 -3.19 10.24
CA LEU A 97 -13.13 -3.04 9.18
C LEU A 97 -11.77 -2.56 9.70
N LYS A 98 -11.73 -1.86 10.83
CA LYS A 98 -10.48 -1.31 11.40
C LYS A 98 -9.62 -2.35 12.12
N ARG A 99 -10.02 -3.61 12.11
CA ARG A 99 -9.31 -4.70 12.78
C ARG A 99 -7.95 -4.94 12.11
N GLU A 100 -6.88 -4.75 12.87
CA GLU A 100 -5.50 -4.84 12.38
C GLU A 100 -5.12 -6.28 11.98
N ASP A 101 -5.82 -7.29 12.48
CA ASP A 101 -5.60 -8.72 12.20
C ASP A 101 -6.39 -9.24 10.98
N ALA A 102 -7.12 -8.38 10.28
CA ALA A 102 -7.97 -8.80 9.16
C ALA A 102 -7.21 -9.11 7.86
N LEU A 103 -5.95 -8.69 7.74
CA LEU A 103 -5.11 -8.88 6.56
C LEU A 103 -3.87 -9.70 6.92
N ALA A 104 -3.62 -10.76 6.15
CA ALA A 104 -2.35 -11.47 6.19
C ALA A 104 -1.36 -10.79 5.24
N LEU A 105 -0.35 -10.11 5.80
CA LEU A 105 0.73 -9.53 5.02
C LEU A 105 1.82 -10.58 4.76
N PRO A 106 2.48 -10.59 3.58
CA PRO A 106 3.56 -11.54 3.30
C PRO A 106 4.70 -11.39 4.32
N ASP A 107 5.28 -12.46 4.86
CA ASP A 107 6.40 -12.45 5.83
C ASP A 107 6.15 -11.70 7.16
N ASP A 108 4.90 -11.64 7.65
CA ASP A 108 4.58 -11.04 8.97
C ASP A 108 5.09 -11.87 10.18
N ASP A 109 5.60 -13.08 9.95
CA ASP A 109 6.09 -14.01 10.99
C ASP A 109 7.61 -13.88 11.28
N GLU A 110 8.36 -13.05 10.56
CA GLU A 110 9.79 -12.84 10.79
C GLU A 110 10.05 -11.62 11.69
N PRO A 111 10.85 -11.74 12.78
CA PRO A 111 11.22 -10.60 13.60
C PRO A 111 12.07 -9.63 12.76
N GLU A 112 11.59 -8.39 12.60
CA GLU A 112 12.35 -7.34 11.91
C GLU A 112 13.73 -7.17 12.57
N PRO A 113 14.84 -7.27 11.83
CA PRO A 113 16.16 -6.97 12.39
C PRO A 113 16.24 -5.48 12.76
N GLU A 114 16.36 -5.21 14.05
CA GLU A 114 16.36 -3.85 14.65
C GLU A 114 17.46 -2.93 14.10
N ASP A 115 18.48 -3.47 13.41
CA ASP A 115 19.63 -2.71 12.90
C ASP A 115 19.38 -1.98 11.56
N GLU A 116 18.34 -2.35 10.78
CA GLU A 116 17.95 -1.58 9.58
C GLU A 116 17.06 -0.36 9.92
N GLN A 117 16.55 -0.28 11.16
CA GLN A 117 15.56 0.73 11.59
C GLN A 117 16.14 2.16 11.66
N LYS A 118 17.47 2.32 11.78
CA LYS A 118 18.10 3.66 11.87
C LYS A 118 18.45 4.28 10.52
N ALA A 119 18.67 3.49 9.48
CA ALA A 119 19.02 4.02 8.16
C ALA A 119 17.82 4.63 7.41
N LEU A 120 16.60 4.28 7.80
CA LEU A 120 15.35 4.74 7.17
C LEU A 120 14.90 6.14 7.61
N LEU A 121 15.46 6.72 8.68
CA LEU A 121 14.91 7.91 9.35
C LEU A 121 15.86 9.12 9.46
N GLU A 122 17.13 9.02 9.04
CA GLU A 122 18.08 10.13 9.15
C GLU A 122 18.12 11.09 7.94
N THR A 123 17.20 10.94 6.97
CA THR A 123 17.05 11.91 5.87
C THR A 123 15.84 12.83 6.07
N ASP A 124 16.11 13.87 6.86
CA ASP A 124 15.55 15.23 6.82
C ASP A 124 14.04 15.44 7.04
N ALA A 125 13.70 15.79 8.28
CA ALA A 125 12.40 16.31 8.67
C ALA A 125 12.23 17.78 8.21
N ALA A 126 11.64 17.99 7.03
CA ALA A 126 11.19 19.32 6.60
C ALA A 126 9.78 19.64 7.13
N LYS A 127 9.65 20.76 7.85
CA LYS A 127 8.37 21.28 8.40
C LYS A 127 7.36 21.61 7.27
N PRO A 128 6.06 21.26 7.40
CA PRO A 128 5.06 21.67 6.42
C PRO A 128 4.62 23.12 6.63
N ALA A 129 4.53 23.88 5.53
CA ALA A 129 3.95 25.21 5.48
C ALA A 129 2.41 25.12 5.30
N GLU A 130 1.67 25.91 6.08
CA GLU A 130 0.22 26.10 5.93
C GLU A 130 -0.11 26.81 4.61
N SER A 131 -0.98 26.21 3.79
CA SER A 131 -1.65 26.93 2.70
C SER A 131 -3.16 26.74 2.77
N ALA A 132 -3.86 27.85 3.00
CA ALA A 132 -5.31 27.97 3.01
C ALA A 132 -5.87 28.13 1.59
N GLN A 133 -6.97 27.42 1.25
CA GLN A 133 -8.05 27.82 0.31
C GLN A 133 -9.08 26.67 0.09
N PRO A 134 -10.25 26.88 -0.56
CA PRO A 134 -11.48 27.47 -0.03
C PRO A 134 -12.68 26.47 -0.02
N ARG A 135 -13.79 26.86 0.63
CA ARG A 135 -15.02 26.07 0.80
C ARG A 135 -15.86 26.00 -0.48
N GLY A 136 -16.13 24.79 -1.00
CA GLY A 136 -17.21 24.52 -1.96
C GLY A 136 -17.13 23.14 -2.63
N LEU A 137 -18.16 22.29 -2.41
CA LEU A 137 -18.38 20.93 -2.97
C LEU A 137 -17.42 19.82 -2.47
N GLY A 138 -17.58 19.47 -1.19
CA GLY A 138 -16.61 18.73 -0.36
C GLY A 138 -16.78 17.22 -0.20
N TRP A 139 -16.76 16.43 -1.28
CA TRP A 139 -16.50 14.98 -1.17
C TRP A 139 -15.37 14.51 -2.08
N ILE A 140 -15.34 14.99 -3.33
CA ILE A 140 -14.25 14.70 -4.28
C ILE A 140 -12.92 15.38 -3.86
N SER A 141 -12.99 16.48 -3.09
CA SER A 141 -11.80 17.23 -2.65
C SER A 141 -11.02 16.54 -1.52
N ARG A 142 -11.59 15.54 -0.82
CA ARG A 142 -10.86 14.78 0.23
C ARG A 142 -9.85 13.79 -0.34
N PHE A 143 -10.08 13.28 -1.56
CA PHE A 143 -9.19 12.32 -2.21
C PHE A 143 -7.90 12.95 -2.74
N GLY A 144 -7.96 14.18 -3.25
CA GLY A 144 -6.76 14.92 -3.66
C GLY A 144 -5.92 15.43 -2.47
N GLY A 145 -6.53 15.60 -1.29
CA GLY A 145 -5.87 16.14 -0.10
C GLY A 145 -5.18 15.09 0.78
N ARG A 146 -5.77 13.90 0.95
CA ARG A 146 -5.21 12.86 1.84
C ARG A 146 -4.05 12.07 1.20
N VAL A 147 -4.04 11.89 -0.13
CA VAL A 147 -2.88 11.25 -0.83
C VAL A 147 -1.71 12.23 -1.00
N ALA A 148 -1.98 13.55 -0.95
CA ALA A 148 -0.95 14.57 -1.17
C ALA A 148 -0.16 14.97 0.08
N THR A 149 -0.56 14.55 1.29
CA THR A 149 0.08 15.02 2.54
C THR A 149 1.16 14.08 3.11
N GLY A 150 1.39 12.91 2.52
CA GLY A 150 2.43 11.95 2.96
C GLY A 150 3.53 11.64 1.94
N ALA A 151 3.38 12.04 0.67
CA ALA A 151 4.22 11.52 -0.42
C ALA A 151 5.18 12.54 -1.09
N THR A 152 5.35 13.74 -0.54
CA THR A 152 6.22 14.79 -1.14
C THR A 152 7.65 14.81 -0.57
N GLY A 153 8.22 13.66 -0.26
CA GLY A 153 9.51 13.56 0.45
C GLY A 153 10.68 12.91 -0.29
N LEU A 154 10.49 12.19 -1.40
CA LEU A 154 11.58 11.40 -2.00
C LEU A 154 11.58 11.53 -3.53
N ALA A 155 12.04 12.68 -4.01
CA ALA A 155 12.35 12.88 -5.42
C ALA A 155 13.53 13.84 -5.55
N THR A 156 14.75 13.31 -5.49
CA THR A 156 16.00 13.83 -6.10
C THR A 156 17.15 12.96 -5.58
N THR A 157 17.72 11.99 -6.31
CA THR A 157 18.64 12.21 -7.44
C THR A 157 19.12 10.85 -7.97
N ALA A 158 18.58 10.37 -9.09
CA ALA A 158 19.24 9.30 -9.84
C ALA A 158 20.29 9.93 -10.78
N THR A 159 21.50 10.19 -10.25
CA THR A 159 22.63 10.61 -11.09
C THR A 159 23.38 9.37 -11.55
N ALA A 160 23.44 9.18 -12.86
CA ALA A 160 24.04 8.05 -13.55
C ALA A 160 25.50 7.78 -13.11
N ALA A 161 25.74 6.61 -12.51
CA ALA A 161 27.06 6.00 -12.42
C ALA A 161 27.15 4.84 -13.44
N VAL A 162 27.14 5.18 -14.73
CA VAL A 162 27.59 4.25 -15.77
C VAL A 162 29.10 4.38 -15.84
N ASN A 163 29.84 3.44 -15.25
CA ASN A 163 31.15 3.01 -15.75
C ASN A 163 31.58 1.71 -15.05
N THR A 164 31.78 0.66 -15.84
CA THR A 164 32.38 -0.66 -15.50
C THR A 164 31.53 -1.69 -14.74
N VAL A 165 30.26 -1.88 -15.11
CA VAL A 165 29.47 -3.03 -14.61
C VAL A 165 29.81 -4.30 -15.42
N SER A 166 30.31 -5.34 -14.75
CA SER A 166 30.54 -6.66 -15.38
C SER A 166 29.25 -7.25 -15.97
N PRO A 167 29.30 -7.98 -17.11
CA PRO A 167 28.13 -8.63 -17.71
C PRO A 167 27.36 -9.54 -16.74
N ASP A 168 28.05 -10.18 -15.81
CA ASP A 168 27.44 -11.06 -14.81
C ASP A 168 26.66 -10.27 -13.75
N ARG A 169 27.15 -9.07 -13.40
CA ARG A 169 26.46 -8.15 -12.50
C ARG A 169 25.20 -7.57 -13.15
N LEU A 170 25.23 -7.27 -14.45
CA LEU A 170 24.03 -6.88 -15.20
C LEU A 170 22.98 -7.99 -15.21
N LYS A 171 23.38 -9.25 -15.44
CA LYS A 171 22.45 -10.40 -15.39
C LYS A 171 21.85 -10.60 -14.00
N LEU A 172 22.65 -10.47 -12.94
CA LEU A 172 22.17 -10.61 -11.56
C LEU A 172 21.15 -9.52 -11.23
N THR A 173 21.49 -8.24 -11.46
CA THR A 173 20.56 -7.12 -11.21
C THR A 173 19.24 -7.27 -11.98
N THR A 174 19.27 -7.68 -13.25
CA THR A 174 18.05 -7.97 -14.01
C THR A 174 17.21 -9.09 -13.38
N ARG A 175 17.83 -10.16 -12.88
CA ARG A 175 17.11 -11.25 -12.20
C ARG A 175 16.48 -10.78 -10.89
N LEU A 176 17.20 -9.99 -10.10
CA LEU A 176 16.69 -9.41 -8.85
C LEU A 176 15.48 -8.52 -9.10
N ARG A 177 15.56 -7.63 -10.10
CA ARG A 177 14.41 -6.81 -10.53
C ARG A 177 13.22 -7.64 -10.95
N SER A 178 13.46 -8.67 -11.77
CA SER A 178 12.39 -9.54 -12.25
C SER A 178 11.72 -10.27 -11.10
N ALA A 179 12.50 -10.80 -10.15
CA ALA A 179 11.99 -11.48 -8.96
C ALA A 179 11.19 -10.53 -8.06
N ALA A 180 11.72 -9.35 -7.76
CA ALA A 180 11.01 -8.33 -6.99
C ALA A 180 9.71 -7.90 -7.69
N GLY A 181 9.77 -7.64 -9.01
CA GLY A 181 8.60 -7.26 -9.81
C GLY A 181 7.49 -8.32 -9.76
N GLN A 182 7.86 -9.57 -10.05
CA GLN A 182 6.96 -10.72 -9.99
C GLN A 182 6.37 -10.90 -8.58
N ARG A 183 7.17 -10.71 -7.53
CA ARG A 183 6.69 -10.80 -6.15
C ARG A 183 5.61 -9.78 -5.82
N VAL A 184 5.78 -8.51 -6.24
CA VAL A 184 4.73 -7.49 -6.07
C VAL A 184 3.44 -7.90 -6.81
N ASP A 185 3.60 -8.37 -8.05
CA ASP A 185 2.45 -8.74 -8.88
C ASP A 185 1.68 -9.94 -8.30
N GLU A 186 2.38 -10.92 -7.70
CA GLU A 186 1.78 -12.14 -7.16
C GLU A 186 1.23 -11.98 -5.74
N ALA A 187 2.03 -11.46 -4.81
CA ALA A 187 1.71 -11.46 -3.38
C ALA A 187 0.93 -10.23 -2.90
N TRP A 188 1.03 -9.12 -3.64
CA TRP A 188 0.39 -7.87 -3.25
C TRP A 188 -0.78 -7.52 -4.15
N MET A 189 -0.66 -7.73 -5.47
CA MET A 189 -1.67 -7.31 -6.46
C MET A 189 -2.45 -8.45 -7.11
N GLY A 190 -1.99 -9.70 -6.96
CA GLY A 190 -2.47 -10.84 -7.72
C GLY A 190 -3.93 -11.20 -7.44
N GLN A 191 -4.59 -11.80 -8.44
CA GLN A 191 -5.91 -12.41 -8.27
C GLN A 191 -5.78 -13.91 -8.52
N GLY A 192 -5.85 -14.71 -7.46
CA GLY A 192 -5.90 -16.18 -7.56
C GLY A 192 -4.66 -16.95 -7.10
N ALA A 193 -3.68 -16.30 -6.47
CA ALA A 193 -2.60 -17.00 -5.76
C ALA A 193 -3.06 -17.46 -4.36
N GLU A 194 -2.48 -18.56 -3.85
CA GLU A 194 -2.57 -18.97 -2.44
C GLU A 194 -1.19 -18.80 -1.78
N PRO A 195 -1.06 -18.05 -0.67
CA PRO A 195 -2.11 -17.27 0.00
C PRO A 195 -2.62 -16.10 -0.88
N ALA A 196 -3.85 -15.66 -0.63
CA ALA A 196 -4.48 -14.58 -1.37
C ALA A 196 -3.64 -13.30 -1.27
N ALA A 197 -3.46 -12.60 -2.40
CA ALA A 197 -2.72 -11.35 -2.40
C ALA A 197 -3.41 -10.29 -1.52
N VAL A 198 -2.62 -9.35 -0.98
CA VAL A 198 -3.13 -8.31 -0.07
C VAL A 198 -4.30 -7.53 -0.68
N LEU A 199 -4.21 -7.13 -1.95
CA LEU A 199 -5.31 -6.43 -2.65
C LEU A 199 -6.58 -7.29 -2.71
N ALA A 200 -6.45 -8.58 -3.00
CA ALA A 200 -7.60 -9.48 -3.07
C ALA A 200 -8.27 -9.64 -1.70
N GLN A 201 -7.49 -9.73 -0.62
CA GLN A 201 -8.00 -9.76 0.75
C GLN A 201 -8.75 -8.45 1.09
N MET A 202 -8.18 -7.29 0.74
CA MET A 202 -8.85 -5.99 0.96
C MET A 202 -10.18 -5.89 0.21
N ILE A 203 -10.23 -6.31 -1.06
CA ILE A 203 -11.47 -6.32 -1.86
C ILE A 203 -12.51 -7.22 -1.21
N ALA A 204 -12.12 -8.40 -0.73
CA ALA A 204 -13.04 -9.33 -0.06
C ALA A 204 -13.66 -8.71 1.21
N LEU A 205 -12.86 -8.02 2.04
CA LEU A 205 -13.35 -7.33 3.23
C LEU A 205 -14.30 -6.17 2.88
N ILE A 206 -14.00 -5.41 1.82
CA ILE A 206 -14.89 -4.34 1.32
C ILE A 206 -16.22 -4.92 0.85
N ASP A 207 -16.18 -6.03 0.11
CA ASP A 207 -17.37 -6.71 -0.39
C ASP A 207 -18.23 -7.26 0.76
N GLU A 208 -17.62 -7.86 1.77
CA GLU A 208 -18.30 -8.36 2.96
C GLU A 208 -18.96 -7.22 3.76
N ALA A 209 -18.25 -6.11 3.96
CA ALA A 209 -18.80 -4.93 4.63
C ALA A 209 -19.94 -4.29 3.85
N ALA A 210 -19.79 -4.15 2.53
CA ALA A 210 -20.84 -3.63 1.65
C ALA A 210 -22.09 -4.50 1.67
N TYR A 211 -21.92 -5.82 1.62
CA TYR A 211 -23.02 -6.78 1.74
C TYR A 211 -23.73 -6.64 3.09
N SER A 212 -22.96 -6.67 4.18
CA SER A 212 -23.47 -6.54 5.55
C SER A 212 -24.24 -5.22 5.76
N ALA A 213 -23.71 -4.12 5.23
CA ALA A 213 -24.35 -2.80 5.30
C ALA A 213 -25.66 -2.78 4.51
N ARG A 214 -25.70 -3.35 3.30
CA ARG A 214 -26.94 -3.44 2.50
C ARG A 214 -28.01 -4.28 3.16
N THR A 215 -27.62 -5.38 3.82
CA THR A 215 -28.54 -6.21 4.61
C THR A 215 -28.99 -5.51 5.89
N GLY A 216 -28.12 -4.77 6.58
CA GLY A 216 -28.49 -4.01 7.78
C GLY A 216 -29.46 -2.86 7.52
N LEU A 217 -29.47 -2.31 6.30
CA LEU A 217 -30.39 -1.26 5.85
C LEU A 217 -31.77 -1.79 5.40
N SER A 218 -32.06 -3.09 5.55
CA SER A 218 -33.37 -3.69 5.23
C SER A 218 -34.41 -3.44 6.31
#